data_AF-A0AAV9HZ98-F1
#
_entry.id   AF-A0AAV9HZ98-F1
#
_cell.length_a   1.000
_cell.length_b   1.000
_cell.length_c   1.000
_cell.angle_alpha   90.00
_cell.angle_beta   90.00
_cell.angle_gamma   90.00
#
_symmetry.space_group_name_H-M   'P 1'
#
loop_
_entity.id
_entity.type
_entity.pdbx_description
1 polymer ?
#
loop_
_entity_poly.entity_id
_entity_poly.type
_entity_poly.pdbx_seq_one_letter_code
_entity_poly.pdbx_strand_id
1 'polypeptide(L)'
;TFNDTEEMRQARVGCTNGAVDLAELQQALDCLGRWCNSGHKIPPKSGEHCTVGGSMIYCCSYGGWNPCFADELATAWGAIQRDCGQGKGGWWYHPDWKKTYGIDVANADVCGNL
;
A
#
# COMPACT_ATOMS: atom_id res chain seq x y z
N THR A 1 -11.51 -13.02 -19.68
CA THR A 1 -10.09 -13.26 -19.36
C THR A 1 -9.42 -11.91 -19.29
N PHE A 2 -9.28 -11.38 -18.07
CA PHE A 2 -8.59 -10.12 -17.84
C PHE A 2 -7.08 -10.38 -17.85
N ASN A 3 -6.36 -9.49 -18.52
CA ASN A 3 -4.98 -9.67 -18.94
C ASN A 3 -4.06 -9.14 -17.81
N ASP A 4 -4.12 -9.76 -16.63
CA ASP A 4 -3.55 -9.23 -15.38
C ASP A 4 -2.01 -9.16 -15.34
N THR A 5 -1.32 -9.58 -16.40
CA THR A 5 0.15 -9.73 -16.36
C THR A 5 0.95 -8.59 -16.98
N GLU A 6 0.33 -7.64 -17.68
CA GLU A 6 1.05 -6.57 -18.37
C GLU A 6 1.03 -5.24 -17.60
N GLU A 7 -0.12 -4.85 -17.01
CA GLU A 7 -0.21 -3.65 -16.17
C GLU A 7 0.64 -3.77 -14.90
N MET A 8 0.68 -4.96 -14.27
CA MET A 8 1.49 -5.19 -13.06
C MET A 8 3.01 -5.12 -13.29
N ARG A 9 3.50 -5.23 -14.55
CA ARG A 9 4.95 -5.21 -14.85
C ARG A 9 5.59 -3.84 -14.68
N GLN A 10 4.81 -2.77 -14.63
CA GLN A 10 5.37 -1.43 -14.47
C GLN A 10 5.54 -1.01 -13.01
N ALA A 11 4.93 -1.75 -12.09
CA ALA A 11 4.97 -1.37 -10.70
C ALA A 11 6.37 -1.56 -10.12
N ARG A 12 6.76 -0.62 -9.25
CA ARG A 12 8.08 -0.60 -8.62
C ARG A 12 7.94 -0.91 -7.15
N VAL A 13 8.84 -1.73 -6.62
CA VAL A 13 8.97 -1.97 -5.19
C VAL A 13 10.19 -1.23 -4.67
N GLY A 14 10.03 -0.53 -3.55
CA GLY A 14 11.13 0.04 -2.78
C GLY A 14 11.05 -0.39 -1.32
N CYS A 15 12.21 -0.69 -0.73
CA CYS A 15 12.30 -1.23 0.62
C CYS A 15 12.76 -0.14 1.60
N THR A 16 12.01 0.04 2.68
CA THR A 16 12.35 0.99 3.76
C THR A 16 13.06 0.28 4.93
N ASN A 17 12.95 -1.06 4.99
CA ASN A 17 13.50 -1.92 6.05
C ASN A 17 12.92 -1.67 7.46
N GLY A 18 11.85 -0.87 7.58
CA GLY A 18 11.10 -0.73 8.83
C GLY A 18 10.63 -2.09 9.33
N ALA A 19 10.85 -2.41 10.60
CA ALA A 19 10.44 -3.70 11.15
C ALA A 19 8.96 -3.63 11.56
N VAL A 20 8.14 -4.47 10.95
CA VAL A 20 6.70 -4.53 11.23
C VAL A 20 6.34 -5.90 11.81
N ASP A 21 5.41 -5.91 12.75
CA ASP A 21 4.85 -7.16 13.27
C ASP A 21 3.79 -7.68 12.29
N LEU A 22 3.88 -8.95 11.90
CA LEU A 22 2.99 -9.50 10.87
C LEU A 22 1.53 -9.63 11.33
N ALA A 23 1.28 -9.86 12.62
CA ALA A 23 -0.07 -9.98 13.15
C ALA A 23 -0.75 -8.61 13.28
N GLU A 24 0.02 -7.59 13.67
CA GLU A 24 -0.43 -6.19 13.65
C GLU A 24 -0.66 -5.72 12.20
N LEU A 25 0.26 -6.04 11.30
CA LEU A 25 0.15 -5.66 9.90
C LEU A 25 -1.07 -6.30 9.22
N GLN A 26 -1.38 -7.56 9.50
CA GLN A 26 -2.61 -8.19 8.99
C GLN A 26 -3.87 -7.45 9.47
N GLN A 27 -3.92 -7.04 10.73
CA GLN A 27 -5.05 -6.27 11.25
C GLN A 27 -5.13 -4.87 10.60
N ALA A 28 -3.99 -4.24 10.33
CA ALA A 28 -3.93 -2.98 9.61
C ALA A 28 -4.40 -3.14 8.14
N LEU A 29 -4.02 -4.22 7.47
CA LEU A 29 -4.51 -4.58 6.12
C LEU A 29 -6.03 -4.79 6.12
N ASP A 30 -6.58 -5.50 7.11
CA ASP A 30 -8.03 -5.69 7.22
C ASP A 30 -8.78 -4.38 7.51
N CYS A 31 -8.15 -3.45 8.23
CA CYS A 31 -8.68 -2.09 8.45
C CYS A 31 -8.75 -1.31 7.13
N LEU A 32 -7.63 -1.17 6.42
CA LEU A 32 -7.58 -0.37 5.19
C LEU A 32 -8.34 -1.06 4.06
N GLY A 33 -8.31 -2.39 3.98
CA GLY A 33 -9.09 -3.17 3.04
C GLY A 33 -10.60 -2.96 3.18
N ARG A 34 -11.12 -2.84 4.42
CA ARG A 34 -12.52 -2.48 4.66
C ARG A 34 -12.85 -1.07 4.18
N TRP A 35 -11.97 -0.10 4.41
CA TRP A 35 -12.12 1.28 3.90
C TRP A 35 -12.12 1.31 2.36
N CYS A 36 -11.25 0.53 1.73
CA CYS A 36 -11.21 0.43 0.28
C CYS A 36 -12.50 -0.20 -0.28
N ASN A 37 -12.97 -1.29 0.33
CA ASN A 37 -14.17 -1.99 -0.13
C ASN A 37 -15.50 -1.25 0.13
N SER A 38 -15.51 -0.19 0.95
CA SER A 38 -16.70 0.67 1.08
C SER A 38 -16.86 1.68 -0.06
N GLY A 39 -15.96 1.66 -1.06
CA GLY A 39 -16.03 2.52 -2.25
C GLY A 39 -15.39 3.89 -2.07
N HIS A 40 -14.60 4.08 -1.01
CA HIS A 40 -13.83 5.30 -0.85
C HIS A 40 -12.78 5.46 -1.96
N LYS A 41 -12.44 6.72 -2.22
CA LYS A 41 -11.40 7.12 -3.15
C LYS A 41 -10.38 7.98 -2.42
N ILE A 42 -9.12 7.76 -2.71
CA ILE A 42 -8.02 8.59 -2.23
C ILE A 42 -8.08 9.91 -3.00
N PRO A 43 -8.24 11.06 -2.32
CA PRO A 43 -8.23 12.36 -2.98
C PRO A 43 -6.91 12.63 -3.72
N PRO A 44 -6.91 13.55 -4.70
CA PRO A 44 -5.67 14.03 -5.32
C PRO A 44 -4.69 14.55 -4.26
N LYS A 45 -3.42 14.17 -4.36
CA LYS A 45 -2.36 14.61 -3.44
C LYS A 45 -2.68 14.34 -1.97
N SER A 46 -3.26 13.18 -1.71
CA SER A 46 -3.60 12.72 -0.36
C SER A 46 -3.18 11.27 -0.16
N GLY A 47 -3.20 10.83 1.08
CA GLY A 47 -3.09 9.43 1.46
C GLY A 47 -4.16 9.05 2.47
N GLU A 48 -4.28 7.75 2.70
CA GLU A 48 -5.07 7.14 3.76
C GLU A 48 -4.23 6.02 4.39
N HIS A 49 -4.37 5.80 5.69
CA HIS A 49 -3.61 4.76 6.39
C HIS A 49 -4.42 4.12 7.51
N CYS A 50 -4.07 2.88 7.82
CA CYS A 50 -4.47 2.22 9.06
C CYS A 50 -3.23 1.82 9.84
N THR A 51 -3.25 2.09 11.14
CA THR A 51 -2.16 1.78 12.07
C THR A 51 -2.68 0.89 13.18
N VAL A 52 -1.98 -0.21 13.45
CA VAL A 52 -2.27 -1.12 14.56
C VAL A 52 -0.95 -1.39 15.27
N GLY A 53 -0.87 -1.07 16.57
CA GLY A 53 0.38 -1.21 17.33
C GLY A 53 1.53 -0.43 16.70
N GLY A 54 2.63 -1.11 16.41
CA GLY A 54 3.82 -0.56 15.76
C GLY A 54 3.79 -0.62 14.23
N SER A 55 2.73 -1.15 13.62
CA SER A 55 2.67 -1.45 12.18
C SER A 55 1.62 -0.60 11.47
N MET A 56 1.93 -0.15 10.27
CA MET A 56 1.08 0.70 9.45
C MET A 56 0.99 0.17 8.01
N ILE A 57 -0.19 0.25 7.43
CA ILE A 57 -0.41 0.14 5.98
C ILE A 57 -1.02 1.44 5.47
N TYR A 58 -0.61 1.86 4.29
CA TYR A 58 -1.03 3.12 3.72
C TYR A 58 -1.22 3.04 2.20
N CYS A 59 -2.00 3.97 1.67
CA CYS A 59 -2.13 4.21 0.25
C CYS A 59 -2.01 5.71 -0.05
N CYS A 60 -1.39 6.06 -1.17
CA CYS A 60 -1.13 7.44 -1.58
C CYS A 60 -1.62 7.66 -3.00
N SER A 61 -2.23 8.81 -3.28
CA SER A 61 -2.54 9.27 -4.63
C SER A 61 -1.75 10.54 -4.94
N TYR A 62 -0.81 10.46 -5.89
CA TYR A 62 -0.08 11.61 -6.40
C TYR A 62 -0.75 12.22 -7.64
N GLY A 63 -1.80 11.57 -8.14
CA GLY A 63 -2.59 11.96 -9.31
C GLY A 63 -3.96 12.51 -8.93
N GLY A 64 -4.98 12.07 -9.66
CA GLY A 64 -6.37 12.43 -9.42
C GLY A 64 -7.01 11.61 -8.29
N TRP A 65 -8.35 11.56 -8.29
CA TRP A 65 -9.09 10.67 -7.40
C TRP A 65 -8.84 9.21 -7.77
N ASN A 66 -8.17 8.48 -6.88
CA ASN A 66 -7.83 7.08 -7.10
C ASN A 66 -8.79 6.18 -6.32
N PRO A 67 -9.47 5.21 -6.97
CA PRO A 67 -10.23 4.21 -6.23
C PRO A 67 -9.29 3.39 -5.34
N CYS A 68 -9.79 2.78 -4.29
CA CYS A 68 -9.04 1.81 -3.52
C CYS A 68 -9.74 0.45 -3.52
N PHE A 69 -8.98 -0.63 -3.66
CA PHE A 69 -9.52 -1.99 -3.64
C PHE A 69 -8.65 -2.89 -2.76
N ALA A 70 -9.29 -3.78 -1.98
CA ALA A 70 -8.56 -4.68 -1.09
C ALA A 70 -7.62 -5.64 -1.86
N ASP A 71 -7.98 -6.05 -3.08
CA ASP A 71 -7.14 -6.92 -3.90
C ASP A 71 -5.84 -6.24 -4.36
N GLU A 72 -5.89 -4.92 -4.60
CA GLU A 72 -4.69 -4.13 -4.90
C GLU A 72 -3.78 -4.01 -3.66
N LEU A 73 -4.36 -3.85 -2.47
CA LEU A 73 -3.62 -3.88 -1.20
C LEU A 73 -2.91 -5.23 -1.01
N ALA A 74 -3.65 -6.34 -1.16
CA ALA A 74 -3.10 -7.68 -0.96
C ALA A 74 -1.98 -7.98 -1.97
N THR A 75 -2.16 -7.54 -3.23
CA THR A 75 -1.15 -7.59 -4.27
C THR A 75 0.12 -6.83 -3.88
N ALA A 76 -0.02 -5.57 -3.47
CA ALA A 76 1.09 -4.72 -3.08
C ALA A 76 1.82 -5.31 -1.86
N TRP A 77 1.07 -5.77 -0.86
CA TRP A 77 1.62 -6.43 0.31
C TRP A 77 2.44 -7.66 -0.07
N GLY A 78 1.89 -8.56 -0.89
CA GLY A 78 2.59 -9.76 -1.35
C GLY A 78 3.88 -9.43 -2.12
N ALA A 79 3.87 -8.38 -2.95
CA ALA A 79 5.06 -7.90 -3.64
C ALA A 79 6.13 -7.37 -2.67
N ILE A 80 5.74 -6.55 -1.69
CA ILE A 80 6.67 -5.99 -0.71
C ILE A 80 7.28 -7.09 0.15
N GLN A 81 6.49 -8.04 0.67
CA GLN A 81 7.02 -9.12 1.50
C GLN A 81 7.96 -10.07 0.73
N ARG A 82 7.71 -10.26 -0.56
CA ARG A 82 8.57 -11.06 -1.43
C ARG A 82 9.90 -10.36 -1.70
N ASP A 83 9.86 -9.06 -2.03
CA ASP A 83 11.04 -8.35 -2.55
C ASP A 83 11.86 -7.65 -1.45
N CYS A 84 11.21 -7.18 -0.39
CA CYS A 84 11.87 -6.54 0.77
C CYS A 84 12.12 -7.49 1.94
N GLY A 85 11.49 -8.67 1.93
CA GLY A 85 11.56 -9.66 2.99
C GLY A 85 10.38 -9.62 3.95
N GLN A 86 10.13 -10.77 4.58
CA GLN A 86 9.02 -10.93 5.53
C GLN A 86 9.21 -10.02 6.75
N GLY A 87 8.15 -9.32 7.16
CA GLY A 87 8.18 -8.38 8.30
C GLY A 87 9.00 -7.11 8.04
N LYS A 88 9.29 -6.79 6.76
CA LYS A 88 9.97 -5.56 6.37
C LYS A 88 9.03 -4.58 5.67
N GLY A 89 9.22 -3.31 6.01
CA GLY A 89 8.58 -2.16 5.42
C GLY A 89 9.06 -1.90 4.00
N GLY A 90 8.17 -1.33 3.21
CA GLY A 90 8.39 -1.01 1.82
C GLY A 90 7.13 -0.45 1.16
N TRP A 91 7.25 -0.13 -0.11
CA TRP A 91 6.18 0.42 -0.91
C TRP A 91 6.16 -0.22 -2.29
N TRP A 92 4.97 -0.26 -2.87
CA TRP A 92 4.67 -0.68 -4.23
C TRP A 92 4.01 0.51 -4.93
N TYR A 93 4.64 0.99 -6.01
CA TYR A 93 4.19 2.18 -6.76
C TYR A 93 3.79 1.79 -8.17
N HIS A 94 2.59 2.16 -8.59
CA HIS A 94 2.12 2.01 -9.97
C HIS A 94 2.21 3.36 -10.71
N PRO A 95 3.11 3.51 -11.70
CA PRO A 95 3.36 4.79 -12.36
C PRO A 95 2.16 5.33 -13.14
N ASP A 96 1.42 4.47 -13.84
CA ASP A 96 0.26 4.91 -14.62
C ASP A 96 -0.88 5.43 -13.73
N TRP A 97 -1.09 4.79 -12.58
CA TRP A 97 -2.11 5.21 -11.60
C TRP A 97 -1.64 6.38 -10.74
N LYS A 98 -0.33 6.68 -10.75
CA LYS A 98 0.33 7.63 -9.86
C LYS A 98 -0.06 7.36 -8.41
N LYS A 99 0.09 6.10 -8.01
CA LYS A 99 -0.45 5.59 -6.75
C LYS A 99 0.54 4.68 -6.05
N THR A 100 0.67 4.82 -4.73
CA THR A 100 1.46 3.92 -3.88
C THR A 100 0.55 3.16 -2.95
N TYR A 101 0.91 1.90 -2.69
CA TYR A 101 0.54 1.16 -1.49
C TYR A 101 1.81 0.83 -0.72
N GLY A 102 1.80 0.93 0.60
CA GLY A 102 2.99 0.59 1.37
C GLY A 102 2.68 0.15 2.77
N ILE A 103 3.69 -0.44 3.38
CA ILE A 103 3.69 -0.92 4.75
C ILE A 103 4.94 -0.35 5.43
N ASP A 104 4.81 0.13 6.65
CA ASP A 104 5.95 0.62 7.41
C ASP A 104 5.64 0.63 8.91
N VAL A 105 6.62 1.05 9.70
CA VAL A 105 6.43 1.32 11.13
C VAL A 105 5.42 2.45 11.33
N ALA A 106 4.72 2.40 12.45
CA ALA A 106 3.82 3.48 12.86
C ALA A 106 4.56 4.83 12.87
N ASN A 107 3.90 5.86 12.34
CA ASN A 107 4.41 7.23 12.20
C ASN A 107 5.61 7.39 11.24
N ALA A 108 5.92 6.39 10.41
CA ALA A 108 6.83 6.61 9.29
C ALA A 108 6.32 7.76 8.41
N ASP A 109 7.23 8.60 7.93
CA ASP A 109 6.90 9.63 6.95
C ASP A 109 6.63 8.95 5.61
N VAL A 110 5.36 8.94 5.20
CA VAL A 110 4.85 8.22 4.04
C VAL A 110 4.19 9.17 3.06
N CYS A 111 3.98 8.70 1.83
CA CYS A 111 3.45 9.53 0.75
C CYS A 111 4.32 10.79 0.50
N GLY A 112 5.64 10.63 0.44
CA GLY A 112 6.53 11.75 0.12
C GLY A 112 6.19 12.38 -1.23
N ASN A 113 6.27 13.72 -1.31
CA ASN A 113 5.91 14.53 -2.49
C ASN A 113 4.41 14.57 -2.87
N LEU A 114 3.50 14.38 -1.92
CA LEU A 114 2.11 14.85 -2.09
C LEU A 114 2.04 16.38 -2.25
#